data_AF-A0A950PZU0-F1
#
_entry.id   AF-A0A950PZU0-F1
#
_cell.length_a   1.000
_cell.length_b   1.000
_cell.length_c   1.000
_cell.angle_alpha   90.00
_cell.angle_beta   90.00
_cell.angle_gamma   90.00
#
_symmetry.space_group_name_H-M   'P 1'
#
loop_
_entity.id
_entity.type
_entity.pdbx_description
1 polymer ?
#
loop_
_entity_poly.entity_id
_entity_poly.type
_entity_poly.pdbx_seq_one_letter_code
_entity_poly.pdbx_strand_id
1 'polypeptide(L)'
;MKRRLVAVSVVGLLSLGAAIFAIPAGSAATAPNVTCQPGQTLSGVYNNVLVPGTDNGANYCSIQGAMINGTLTVQPGGAVVIGSGSTVHAITSNSAGTGTGDPLGLFATYNFSVIMCNSTVTSTMTINGSQSAVLIGDSDAGCGGNTLNGASNTLNDNHGGVEVDSNTVNGNLSVNDTTGHVAAVLDADSPPETTDVSNNSDSTHSLTCAGNAPTVVSSGNTFASYPGGQCGP
;
A
#
# COMPACT_ATOMS: atom_id res chain seq x y z
N MET A 1 39.08 -74.25 -53.19
CA MET A 1 37.86 -73.83 -52.46
C MET A 1 38.20 -72.63 -51.57
N LYS A 2 37.74 -71.42 -51.88
CA LYS A 2 37.75 -70.28 -50.95
C LYS A 2 36.43 -69.52 -51.13
N ARG A 3 35.61 -69.54 -50.07
CA ARG A 3 34.26 -68.96 -50.01
C ARG A 3 34.33 -67.46 -49.77
N ARG A 4 33.45 -66.71 -50.45
CA ARG A 4 33.16 -65.29 -50.21
C ARG A 4 32.24 -65.17 -48.98
N LEU A 5 32.45 -64.16 -48.15
CA LEU A 5 31.44 -63.63 -47.24
C LEU A 5 31.36 -62.11 -47.43
N VAL A 6 30.15 -61.65 -47.69
CA VAL A 6 29.73 -60.25 -47.80
C VAL A 6 29.05 -59.91 -46.48
N ALA A 7 29.50 -58.87 -45.79
CA ALA A 7 28.83 -58.34 -44.60
C ALA A 7 27.98 -57.13 -45.01
N VAL A 8 26.67 -57.24 -44.76
CA VAL A 8 25.68 -56.17 -44.93
C VAL A 8 25.49 -55.51 -43.56
N SER A 9 25.78 -54.23 -43.44
CA SER A 9 25.49 -53.41 -42.26
C SER A 9 24.10 -52.79 -42.38
N VAL A 10 23.19 -53.18 -41.47
CA VAL A 10 21.83 -52.62 -41.36
C VAL A 10 21.85 -51.44 -40.39
N VAL A 11 21.32 -50.32 -40.86
CA VAL A 11 21.07 -49.08 -40.10
C VAL A 11 19.85 -49.28 -39.19
N GLY A 12 20.02 -49.10 -37.88
CA GLY A 12 18.92 -49.03 -36.91
C GLY A 12 18.83 -47.63 -36.31
N LEU A 13 17.86 -46.84 -36.78
CA LEU A 13 17.48 -45.54 -36.23
C LEU A 13 16.72 -45.75 -34.91
N LEU A 14 17.31 -45.38 -33.78
CA LEU A 14 16.61 -45.29 -32.49
C LEU A 14 15.85 -43.96 -32.43
N SER A 15 14.52 -44.03 -32.57
CA SER A 15 13.64 -42.90 -32.27
C SER A 15 13.42 -42.80 -30.76
N LEU A 16 14.00 -41.78 -30.14
CA LEU A 16 13.68 -41.37 -28.77
C LEU A 16 12.31 -40.68 -28.80
N GLY A 17 11.26 -41.41 -28.38
CA GLY A 17 9.96 -40.83 -28.10
C GLY A 17 10.07 -39.89 -26.90
N ALA A 18 9.96 -38.59 -27.14
CA ALA A 18 9.75 -37.61 -26.09
C ALA A 18 8.36 -37.86 -25.48
N ALA A 19 8.33 -38.49 -24.31
CA ALA A 19 7.17 -38.45 -23.45
C ALA A 19 7.01 -36.99 -22.99
N ILE A 20 6.08 -36.28 -23.62
CA ILE A 20 5.60 -34.99 -23.13
C ILE A 20 4.88 -35.30 -21.82
N PHE A 21 5.58 -35.11 -20.70
CA PHE A 21 4.95 -35.04 -19.39
C PHE A 21 4.02 -33.82 -19.42
N ALA A 22 2.75 -34.06 -19.70
CA ALA A 22 1.70 -33.11 -19.41
C ALA A 22 1.68 -32.94 -17.89
N ILE A 23 2.34 -31.89 -17.39
CA ILE A 23 2.13 -31.40 -16.04
C ILE A 23 0.64 -31.06 -15.99
N PRO A 24 -0.16 -31.69 -15.12
CA PRO A 24 -1.54 -31.26 -14.93
C PRO A 24 -1.48 -29.76 -14.65
N ALA A 25 -2.28 -28.96 -15.35
CA ALA A 25 -2.43 -27.54 -15.04
C ALA A 25 -2.80 -27.45 -13.56
N GLY A 26 -1.79 -27.21 -12.72
CA GLY A 26 -1.94 -27.24 -11.28
C GLY A 26 -2.97 -26.19 -10.92
N SER A 27 -3.96 -26.60 -10.14
CA SER A 27 -4.83 -25.69 -9.39
C SER A 27 -3.94 -24.58 -8.82
N ALA A 28 -4.13 -23.34 -9.28
CA ALA A 28 -3.40 -22.19 -8.75
C ALA A 28 -3.50 -22.29 -7.22
N ALA A 29 -2.34 -22.45 -6.56
CA ALA A 29 -2.32 -22.53 -5.10
C ALA A 29 -3.00 -21.27 -4.58
N THR A 30 -4.09 -21.44 -3.83
CA THR A 30 -4.82 -20.32 -3.23
C THR A 30 -3.86 -19.50 -2.40
N ALA A 31 -3.81 -18.18 -2.65
CA ALA A 31 -2.91 -17.30 -1.94
C ALA A 31 -3.15 -17.39 -0.42
N PRO A 32 -2.10 -17.38 0.41
CA PRO A 32 -2.26 -17.59 1.85
C PRO A 32 -2.83 -16.35 2.54
N ASN A 33 -3.47 -16.56 3.68
CA ASN A 33 -3.67 -15.51 4.68
C ASN A 33 -2.40 -15.43 5.55
N VAL A 34 -1.89 -14.23 5.79
CA VAL A 34 -0.63 -14.03 6.53
C VAL A 34 -0.83 -13.03 7.66
N THR A 35 -0.27 -13.34 8.83
CA THR A 35 -0.04 -12.34 9.88
C THR A 35 1.38 -11.85 9.75
N CYS A 36 1.54 -10.57 9.39
CA CYS A 36 2.84 -9.95 9.26
C CYS A 36 3.51 -9.88 10.63
N GLN A 37 4.79 -10.23 10.68
CA GLN A 37 5.56 -10.12 11.89
C GLN A 37 6.18 -8.72 12.02
N PRO A 38 6.39 -8.25 13.25
CA PRO A 38 7.11 -7.01 13.52
C PRO A 38 8.46 -6.95 12.74
N GLY A 39 8.67 -5.93 11.91
CA GLY A 39 9.89 -5.76 11.10
C GLY A 39 9.98 -6.65 9.85
N GLN A 40 8.93 -7.42 9.55
CA GLN A 40 8.87 -8.27 8.37
C GLN A 40 8.57 -7.44 7.11
N THR A 41 9.27 -7.78 6.03
CA THR A 41 8.89 -7.37 4.68
C THR A 41 8.11 -8.50 3.99
N LEU A 42 6.92 -8.20 3.50
CA LEU A 42 6.10 -9.08 2.67
C LEU A 42 6.21 -8.66 1.21
N SER A 43 6.52 -9.62 0.35
CA SER A 43 6.48 -9.52 -1.11
C SER A 43 5.91 -10.82 -1.67
N GLY A 44 5.00 -10.72 -2.64
CA GLY A 44 4.26 -11.87 -3.19
C GLY A 44 2.76 -11.66 -3.21
N VAL A 45 2.00 -12.76 -3.34
CA VAL A 45 0.53 -12.73 -3.45
C VAL A 45 -0.10 -13.33 -2.20
N TYR A 46 -1.02 -12.60 -1.58
CA TYR A 46 -1.72 -12.97 -0.35
C TYR A 46 -3.23 -12.82 -0.54
N ASN A 47 -4.00 -13.65 0.17
CA ASN A 47 -5.45 -13.44 0.26
C ASN A 47 -5.73 -12.30 1.24
N ASN A 48 -5.34 -12.44 2.50
CA ASN A 48 -5.47 -11.38 3.50
C ASN A 48 -4.17 -11.20 4.27
N VAL A 49 -3.90 -9.98 4.71
CA VAL A 49 -2.76 -9.66 5.58
C VAL A 49 -3.27 -9.01 6.85
N LEU A 50 -2.82 -9.52 7.98
CA LEU A 50 -3.06 -8.94 9.29
C LEU A 50 -1.75 -8.34 9.81
N VAL A 51 -1.75 -7.05 10.13
CA VAL A 51 -0.66 -6.38 10.84
C VAL A 51 -1.07 -6.31 12.31
N PRO A 52 -0.42 -7.11 13.18
CA PRO A 52 -0.77 -7.16 14.59
C PRO A 52 -0.30 -5.90 15.31
N GLY A 53 -0.90 -5.62 16.47
CA GLY A 53 -0.36 -4.64 17.41
C GLY A 53 1.01 -5.05 17.92
N THR A 54 1.88 -4.08 18.19
CA THR A 54 3.14 -4.35 18.88
C THR A 54 3.21 -3.53 20.16
N ASP A 55 3.50 -4.19 21.29
CA ASP A 55 3.60 -3.53 22.59
C ASP A 55 4.87 -2.66 22.72
N ASN A 56 5.77 -2.65 21.71
CA ASN A 56 7.15 -2.17 21.84
C ASN A 56 7.62 -1.20 20.73
N GLY A 57 6.73 -0.41 20.11
CA GLY A 57 7.03 0.89 19.45
C GLY A 57 8.05 0.96 18.29
N ALA A 58 8.70 -0.15 17.92
CA ALA A 58 9.86 -0.13 17.02
C ALA A 58 9.66 -0.97 15.75
N ASN A 59 8.50 -1.60 15.56
CA ASN A 59 8.33 -2.54 14.48
C ASN A 59 7.01 -2.29 13.72
N TYR A 60 7.17 -2.00 12.45
CA TYR A 60 6.08 -1.94 11.48
C TYR A 60 6.15 -3.15 10.54
N CYS A 61 5.05 -3.45 9.89
CA CYS A 61 5.02 -4.37 8.76
C CYS A 61 5.37 -3.60 7.47
N SER A 62 6.25 -4.14 6.63
CA SER A 62 6.57 -3.56 5.33
C SER A 62 5.96 -4.40 4.21
N ILE A 63 5.07 -3.81 3.41
CA ILE A 63 4.42 -4.45 2.25
C ILE A 63 5.05 -3.85 1.00
N GLN A 64 5.86 -4.62 0.28
CA GLN A 64 6.67 -4.11 -0.84
C GLN A 64 6.46 -4.97 -2.09
N GLY A 65 5.87 -4.39 -3.13
CA GLY A 65 5.55 -5.08 -4.37
C GLY A 65 4.62 -6.28 -4.18
N ALA A 66 3.78 -6.27 -3.14
CA ALA A 66 2.87 -7.36 -2.84
C ALA A 66 1.50 -7.15 -3.48
N MET A 67 0.79 -8.24 -3.75
CA MET A 67 -0.61 -8.26 -4.16
C MET A 67 -1.44 -8.88 -3.03
N ILE A 68 -2.35 -8.10 -2.44
CA ILE A 68 -3.28 -8.58 -1.42
C ILE A 68 -4.68 -8.59 -2.06
N ASN A 69 -5.17 -9.78 -2.41
CA ASN A 69 -6.45 -9.96 -3.12
C ASN A 69 -7.67 -9.61 -2.25
N GLY A 70 -7.51 -9.62 -0.93
CA GLY A 70 -8.52 -9.29 0.06
C GLY A 70 -8.09 -8.11 0.92
N THR A 71 -8.27 -8.23 2.23
CA THR A 71 -8.09 -7.08 3.13
C THR A 71 -6.70 -7.07 3.76
N LEU A 72 -6.05 -5.91 3.75
CA LEU A 72 -4.99 -5.56 4.67
C LEU A 72 -5.62 -4.94 5.93
N THR A 73 -5.55 -5.66 7.04
CA THR A 73 -6.09 -5.21 8.33
C THR A 73 -4.94 -4.80 9.24
N VAL A 74 -4.92 -3.54 9.67
CA VAL A 74 -4.02 -3.05 10.71
C VAL A 74 -4.77 -3.06 12.03
N GLN A 75 -4.34 -3.93 12.94
CA GLN A 75 -4.94 -4.01 14.28
C GLN A 75 -4.51 -2.83 15.14
N PRO A 76 -5.27 -2.53 16.21
CA PRO A 76 -4.87 -1.54 17.19
C PRO A 76 -3.42 -1.75 17.66
N GLY A 77 -2.63 -0.67 17.68
CA GLY A 77 -1.21 -0.73 18.05
C GLY A 77 -0.26 -1.19 16.92
N GLY A 78 -0.78 -1.58 15.76
CA GLY A 78 0.03 -2.00 14.60
C GLY A 78 0.48 -0.80 13.77
N ALA A 79 1.55 -0.94 13.01
CA ALA A 79 2.02 0.09 12.07
C ALA A 79 2.44 -0.57 10.74
N VAL A 80 2.21 0.12 9.62
CA VAL A 80 2.45 -0.45 8.29
C VAL A 80 3.05 0.56 7.32
N VAL A 81 3.90 0.06 6.44
CA VAL A 81 4.39 0.75 5.24
C VAL A 81 3.98 -0.05 4.03
N ILE A 82 3.35 0.58 3.05
CA ILE A 82 2.90 -0.03 1.80
C ILE A 82 3.60 0.69 0.66
N GLY A 83 4.35 -0.04 -0.15
CA GLY A 83 5.27 0.56 -1.11
C GLY A 83 5.52 -0.29 -2.35
N SER A 84 6.42 0.23 -3.20
CA SER A 84 7.03 -0.50 -4.32
C SER A 84 6.04 -1.14 -5.29
N GLY A 85 4.96 -0.44 -5.66
CA GLY A 85 3.99 -0.97 -6.62
C GLY A 85 3.00 -1.97 -6.02
N SER A 86 2.82 -1.99 -4.70
CA SER A 86 1.88 -2.92 -4.06
C SER A 86 0.44 -2.66 -4.51
N THR A 87 -0.32 -3.74 -4.68
CA THR A 87 -1.76 -3.69 -4.96
C THR A 87 -2.52 -4.32 -3.81
N VAL A 88 -3.40 -3.57 -3.17
CA VAL A 88 -4.20 -4.03 -2.04
C VAL A 88 -5.67 -3.93 -2.41
N HIS A 89 -6.47 -4.97 -2.15
CA HIS A 89 -7.89 -4.87 -2.45
C HIS A 89 -8.59 -3.90 -1.52
N ALA A 90 -8.59 -4.13 -0.21
CA ALA A 90 -9.13 -3.20 0.77
C ALA A 90 -8.15 -2.96 1.92
N ILE A 91 -8.18 -1.75 2.49
CA ILE A 91 -7.40 -1.39 3.68
C ILE A 91 -8.36 -1.04 4.81
N THR A 92 -8.14 -1.64 5.98
CA THR A 92 -8.85 -1.27 7.20
C THR A 92 -7.85 -1.12 8.34
N SER A 93 -7.74 0.08 8.86
CA SER A 93 -6.92 0.42 10.02
C SER A 93 -7.78 1.09 11.07
N ASN A 94 -7.83 0.50 12.27
CA ASN A 94 -8.52 1.07 13.42
C ASN A 94 -7.54 1.17 14.59
N SER A 95 -7.19 2.40 14.95
CA SER A 95 -6.26 2.73 16.02
C SER A 95 -4.85 2.19 15.81
N ALA A 96 -4.30 2.35 14.60
CA ALA A 96 -2.90 2.05 14.34
C ALA A 96 -1.99 2.73 15.37
N GLY A 97 -1.01 1.97 15.86
CA GLY A 97 -0.02 2.44 16.82
C GLY A 97 1.12 3.18 16.14
N THR A 98 2.23 3.29 16.86
CA THR A 98 3.44 3.97 16.38
C THR A 98 4.48 2.97 15.94
N GLY A 99 4.83 2.98 14.65
CA GLY A 99 6.08 2.46 14.13
C GLY A 99 7.14 3.55 14.16
N THR A 100 8.40 3.15 14.34
CA THR A 100 9.55 4.05 14.34
C THR A 100 10.55 3.55 13.30
N GLY A 101 10.98 4.41 12.37
CA GLY A 101 11.94 4.02 11.34
C GLY A 101 12.23 5.13 10.33
N ASP A 102 13.00 4.80 9.30
CA ASP A 102 13.13 5.61 8.07
C ASP A 102 12.75 4.73 6.86
N PRO A 103 11.46 4.41 6.70
CA PRO A 103 11.01 3.53 5.63
C PRO A 103 11.12 4.16 4.23
N LEU A 104 11.25 5.48 4.14
CA LEU A 104 11.45 6.19 2.87
C LEU A 104 12.93 6.28 2.49
N GLY A 105 13.86 6.14 3.44
CA GLY A 105 15.30 6.17 3.20
C GLY A 105 15.84 7.58 2.91
N LEU A 106 15.07 8.61 3.25
CA LEU A 106 15.31 10.00 2.84
C LEU A 106 15.55 10.93 4.04
N PHE A 107 15.22 10.51 5.25
CA PHE A 107 15.18 11.38 6.42
C PHE A 107 15.83 10.75 7.67
N ALA A 108 15.82 11.48 8.78
CA ALA A 108 16.09 10.89 10.09
C ALA A 108 14.97 9.95 10.50
N THR A 109 15.22 9.04 11.44
CA THR A 109 14.19 8.18 12.02
C THR A 109 13.00 8.99 12.54
N TYR A 110 11.78 8.61 12.17
CA TYR A 110 10.54 9.25 12.58
C TYR A 110 9.44 8.24 12.93
N ASN A 111 8.37 8.77 13.50
CA ASN A 111 7.22 8.02 13.97
C ASN A 111 6.08 8.11 12.96
N PHE A 112 5.44 6.98 12.69
CA PHE A 112 4.31 6.89 11.77
C PHE A 112 3.36 5.76 12.18
N SER A 113 2.13 5.82 11.71
CA SER A 113 1.15 4.73 11.86
C SER A 113 0.94 3.99 10.54
N VAL A 114 0.72 4.73 9.47
CA VAL A 114 0.49 4.18 8.13
C VAL A 114 1.25 5.03 7.13
N ILE A 115 2.05 4.39 6.29
CA ILE A 115 2.67 5.04 5.12
C ILE A 115 2.27 4.25 3.89
N MET A 116 1.84 4.93 2.83
CA MET A 116 1.54 4.32 1.55
C MET A 116 2.09 5.14 0.41
N CYS A 117 2.99 4.55 -0.38
CA CYS A 117 3.67 5.19 -1.51
C CYS A 117 3.60 4.29 -2.76
N ASN A 118 3.45 4.88 -3.93
CA ASN A 118 3.50 4.20 -5.24
C ASN A 118 2.68 2.90 -5.27
N SER A 119 1.48 2.92 -4.71
CA SER A 119 0.65 1.72 -4.51
C SER A 119 -0.77 1.93 -5.06
N THR A 120 -1.52 0.83 -5.20
CA THR A 120 -2.92 0.85 -5.64
C THR A 120 -3.82 0.20 -4.62
N VAL A 121 -4.88 0.89 -4.22
CA VAL A 121 -6.01 0.31 -3.49
C VAL A 121 -7.16 0.11 -4.48
N THR A 122 -7.60 -1.14 -4.68
CA THR A 122 -8.63 -1.45 -5.71
C THR A 122 -10.07 -1.33 -5.20
N SER A 123 -10.24 -1.21 -3.88
CA SER A 123 -11.51 -1.04 -3.18
C SER A 123 -11.35 0.01 -2.09
N THR A 124 -12.21 -0.02 -1.07
CA THR A 124 -12.26 0.98 0.00
C THR A 124 -11.00 0.96 0.88
N MET A 125 -10.51 2.16 1.21
CA MET A 125 -9.53 2.40 2.26
C MET A 125 -10.22 3.11 3.44
N THR A 126 -10.04 2.59 4.64
CA THR A 126 -10.47 3.23 5.88
C THR A 126 -9.33 3.23 6.88
N ILE A 127 -8.92 4.42 7.32
CA ILE A 127 -7.90 4.62 8.36
C ILE A 127 -8.49 5.52 9.44
N ASN A 128 -8.67 4.95 10.63
CA ASN A 128 -9.31 5.64 11.74
C ASN A 128 -8.46 5.59 13.01
N GLY A 129 -8.39 6.67 13.78
CA GLY A 129 -7.86 6.64 15.15
C GLY A 129 -6.33 6.48 15.27
N SER A 130 -5.55 6.73 14.21
CA SER A 130 -4.11 6.49 14.22
C SER A 130 -3.37 7.38 15.23
N GLN A 131 -2.42 6.81 15.98
CA GLN A 131 -1.71 7.53 17.05
C GLN A 131 -0.53 8.36 16.56
N SER A 132 -0.01 8.07 15.38
CA SER A 132 1.11 8.77 14.73
C SER A 132 0.76 9.10 13.29
N ALA A 133 1.66 9.81 12.60
CA ALA A 133 1.40 10.35 11.27
C ALA A 133 0.91 9.27 10.29
N VAL A 134 -0.09 9.64 9.50
CA VAL A 134 -0.58 8.87 8.37
C VAL A 134 -0.16 9.59 7.10
N LEU A 135 0.63 8.94 6.26
CA LEU A 135 1.14 9.47 4.99
C LEU A 135 0.60 8.65 3.83
N ILE A 136 -0.24 9.24 2.98
CA ILE A 136 -0.84 8.62 1.80
C ILE A 136 -0.36 9.38 0.58
N GLY A 137 0.83 9.04 0.10
CA GLY A 137 1.50 9.82 -0.94
C GLY A 137 1.99 11.17 -0.42
N ASP A 138 3.11 11.59 -0.98
CA ASP A 138 3.82 12.86 -0.81
C ASP A 138 5.01 12.85 -1.78
N SER A 139 4.85 13.58 -2.88
CA SER A 139 5.87 13.59 -3.94
C SER A 139 7.15 14.32 -3.52
N ASP A 140 7.06 15.25 -2.58
CA ASP A 140 8.17 16.08 -2.12
C ASP A 140 9.04 15.34 -1.09
N ALA A 141 8.45 14.44 -0.31
CA ALA A 141 9.19 13.54 0.59
C ALA A 141 9.54 12.18 -0.01
N GLY A 142 9.45 12.03 -1.34
CA GLY A 142 9.80 10.80 -2.05
C GLY A 142 8.86 9.62 -1.79
N CYS A 143 7.68 9.88 -1.22
CA CYS A 143 6.58 8.94 -1.13
C CYS A 143 5.65 9.12 -2.35
N GLY A 144 6.04 8.63 -3.52
CA GLY A 144 5.26 8.86 -4.74
C GLY A 144 3.76 8.51 -4.61
N GLY A 145 2.92 9.22 -5.38
CA GLY A 145 1.47 9.14 -5.29
C GLY A 145 0.86 7.75 -5.49
N ASN A 146 -0.35 7.56 -4.97
CA ASN A 146 -1.09 6.30 -5.06
C ASN A 146 -2.28 6.39 -6.02
N THR A 147 -2.84 5.22 -6.37
CA THR A 147 -4.14 5.10 -7.03
C THR A 147 -5.17 4.54 -6.07
N LEU A 148 -6.23 5.31 -5.77
CA LEU A 148 -7.29 4.96 -4.82
C LEU A 148 -8.60 4.71 -5.57
N ASN A 149 -8.92 3.46 -5.87
CA ASN A 149 -10.10 3.07 -6.65
C ASN A 149 -11.34 2.73 -5.80
N GLY A 150 -11.27 2.90 -4.49
CA GLY A 150 -12.41 2.73 -3.62
C GLY A 150 -13.48 3.77 -3.88
N ALA A 151 -14.75 3.35 -3.94
CA ALA A 151 -15.89 4.28 -4.05
C ALA A 151 -15.92 5.32 -2.92
N SER A 152 -15.35 4.96 -1.75
CA SER A 152 -15.06 5.88 -0.66
C SER A 152 -13.71 5.53 -0.06
N ASN A 153 -12.90 6.54 0.20
CA ASN A 153 -11.62 6.48 0.89
C ASN A 153 -11.70 7.45 2.07
N THR A 154 -11.46 6.95 3.28
CA THR A 154 -11.75 7.70 4.51
C THR A 154 -10.56 7.65 5.45
N LEU A 155 -10.10 8.84 5.84
CA LEU A 155 -9.19 9.07 6.95
C LEU A 155 -9.97 9.86 7.99
N ASN A 156 -10.11 9.30 9.20
CA ASN A 156 -10.98 9.89 10.21
C ASN A 156 -10.34 9.82 11.60
N ASP A 157 -10.52 10.85 12.42
CA ASP A 157 -10.13 10.83 13.85
C ASP A 157 -8.66 10.42 14.06
N ASN A 158 -7.75 10.79 13.14
CA ASN A 158 -6.34 10.45 13.27
C ASN A 158 -5.64 11.50 14.15
N HIS A 159 -4.86 11.07 15.13
CA HIS A 159 -4.31 11.95 16.16
C HIS A 159 -2.85 12.32 15.98
N GLY A 160 -2.17 11.72 15.01
CA GLY A 160 -0.78 12.00 14.68
C GLY A 160 -0.59 12.89 13.45
N GLY A 161 -1.64 13.55 12.98
CA GLY A 161 -1.67 14.25 11.70
C GLY A 161 -1.86 13.32 10.50
N VAL A 162 -2.29 13.91 9.40
CA VAL A 162 -2.55 13.24 8.12
C VAL A 162 -1.96 14.05 7.00
N GLU A 163 -1.28 13.37 6.09
CA GLU A 163 -0.87 13.91 4.81
C GLU A 163 -1.39 12.99 3.70
N VAL A 164 -2.08 13.60 2.74
CA VAL A 164 -2.61 12.93 1.56
C VAL A 164 -2.21 13.76 0.35
N ASP A 165 -1.10 13.41 -0.29
CA ASP A 165 -0.57 14.19 -1.40
C ASP A 165 -0.39 13.36 -2.69
N SER A 166 -0.58 14.04 -3.83
CA SER A 166 -0.25 13.55 -5.16
C SER A 166 -0.95 12.26 -5.58
N ASN A 167 -2.16 11.98 -5.07
CA ASN A 167 -2.89 10.75 -5.41
C ASN A 167 -3.82 10.92 -6.61
N THR A 168 -3.97 9.85 -7.39
CA THR A 168 -5.11 9.67 -8.29
C THR A 168 -6.23 8.99 -7.52
N VAL A 169 -7.34 9.68 -7.35
CA VAL A 169 -8.53 9.18 -6.66
C VAL A 169 -9.60 8.88 -7.70
N ASN A 170 -10.21 7.70 -7.63
CA ASN A 170 -11.32 7.27 -8.50
C ASN A 170 -12.53 6.94 -7.61
N GLY A 171 -12.93 7.90 -6.78
CA GLY A 171 -13.96 7.79 -5.76
C GLY A 171 -13.95 8.97 -4.80
N ASN A 172 -14.78 8.93 -3.76
CA ASN A 172 -14.78 10.01 -2.77
C ASN A 172 -13.55 9.91 -1.85
N LEU A 173 -12.95 11.06 -1.52
CA LEU A 173 -11.93 11.18 -0.48
C LEU A 173 -12.48 12.03 0.68
N SER A 174 -12.36 11.52 1.90
CA SER A 174 -12.76 12.23 3.11
C SER A 174 -11.63 12.20 4.13
N VAL A 175 -11.25 13.37 4.63
CA VAL A 175 -10.26 13.53 5.72
C VAL A 175 -10.89 14.35 6.83
N ASN A 176 -11.33 13.70 7.91
CA ASN A 176 -12.09 14.35 8.96
C ASN A 176 -11.52 14.15 10.35
N ASP A 177 -11.85 15.09 11.23
CA ASP A 177 -11.61 15.05 12.67
C ASP A 177 -10.15 14.74 13.04
N THR A 178 -9.21 15.08 12.15
CA THR A 178 -7.78 14.81 12.35
C THR A 178 -7.19 15.86 13.30
N THR A 179 -6.40 15.39 14.25
CA THR A 179 -5.65 16.20 15.20
C THR A 179 -4.16 15.86 15.17
N GLY A 180 -3.34 16.64 15.88
CA GLY A 180 -1.90 16.41 15.96
C GLY A 180 -1.13 17.16 14.86
N HIS A 181 0.03 16.64 14.49
CA HIS A 181 0.90 17.24 13.47
C HIS A 181 1.58 16.17 12.65
N VAL A 182 1.59 16.36 11.33
CA VAL A 182 2.50 15.64 10.45
C VAL A 182 3.91 15.94 10.92
N ALA A 183 4.76 14.92 10.99
CA ALA A 183 6.12 15.10 11.46
C ALA A 183 6.86 16.03 10.49
N ALA A 184 7.58 17.04 11.00
CA ALA A 184 8.28 18.04 10.18
C ALA A 184 9.37 17.48 9.23
N VAL A 185 9.62 16.17 9.28
CA VAL A 185 10.53 15.46 8.37
C VAL A 185 9.80 14.79 7.22
N LEU A 186 8.48 14.65 7.33
CA LEU A 186 7.60 14.19 6.25
C LEU A 186 7.14 15.42 5.48
N ASP A 187 6.63 16.41 6.19
CA ASP A 187 6.24 17.69 5.64
C ASP A 187 7.19 18.78 6.14
N ALA A 188 7.94 19.40 5.22
CA ALA A 188 8.89 20.46 5.54
C ALA A 188 8.22 21.84 5.68
N ASP A 189 6.91 21.93 5.49
CA ASP A 189 6.18 23.18 5.58
C ASP A 189 6.18 23.75 7.00
N SER A 190 6.12 25.08 7.03
CA SER A 190 6.19 25.86 8.24
C SER A 190 5.06 26.89 8.24
N PRO A 191 4.16 26.88 9.24
CA PRO A 191 4.19 26.06 10.47
C PRO A 191 3.78 24.59 10.25
N PRO A 192 4.16 23.66 11.15
CA PRO A 192 3.76 22.26 11.06
C PRO A 192 2.24 22.10 10.95
N GLU A 193 1.84 21.27 10.01
CA GLU A 193 0.45 21.12 9.63
C GLU A 193 -0.17 19.92 10.33
N THR A 194 -1.48 19.96 10.56
CA THR A 194 -2.21 18.80 11.09
C THR A 194 -2.72 17.92 9.97
N THR A 195 -3.17 18.57 8.91
CA THR A 195 -3.81 17.92 7.78
C THR A 195 -3.35 18.63 6.53
N ASP A 196 -2.53 17.98 5.74
CA ASP A 196 -2.29 18.37 4.36
C ASP A 196 -3.06 17.42 3.44
N VAL A 197 -3.85 18.00 2.54
CA VAL A 197 -4.53 17.29 1.47
C VAL A 197 -4.26 18.05 0.19
N SER A 198 -3.19 17.71 -0.52
CA SER A 198 -2.73 18.47 -1.68
C SER A 198 -2.56 17.59 -2.93
N ASN A 199 -2.61 18.23 -4.11
CA ASN A 199 -2.37 17.62 -5.43
C ASN A 199 -3.14 16.32 -5.72
N ASN A 200 -4.29 16.10 -5.09
CA ASN A 200 -5.13 14.93 -5.34
C ASN A 200 -6.08 15.20 -6.51
N SER A 201 -6.32 14.20 -7.36
CA SER A 201 -7.13 14.39 -8.56
C SER A 201 -8.22 13.32 -8.74
N ASP A 202 -9.44 13.80 -8.98
CA ASP A 202 -10.62 13.04 -9.43
C ASP A 202 -11.64 13.97 -10.12
N SER A 203 -11.75 13.92 -11.44
CA SER A 203 -12.70 14.78 -12.18
C SER A 203 -14.19 14.46 -12.00
N THR A 204 -14.55 13.43 -11.23
CA THR A 204 -15.91 12.87 -11.15
C THR A 204 -16.49 12.78 -9.73
N HIS A 205 -15.67 12.79 -8.69
CA HIS A 205 -16.12 12.60 -7.30
C HIS A 205 -15.81 13.81 -6.40
N SER A 206 -15.99 13.63 -5.09
CA SER A 206 -15.88 14.70 -4.11
C SER A 206 -14.70 14.55 -3.16
N LEU A 207 -14.14 15.70 -2.75
CA LEU A 207 -13.22 15.83 -1.63
C LEU A 207 -13.93 16.53 -0.48
N THR A 208 -13.89 15.93 0.70
CA THR A 208 -14.42 16.53 1.94
C THR A 208 -13.35 16.54 3.02
N CYS A 209 -13.20 17.68 3.71
CA CYS A 209 -12.41 17.74 4.93
C CYS A 209 -13.16 18.51 6.00
N ALA A 210 -13.42 17.91 7.16
CA ALA A 210 -14.18 18.57 8.21
C ALA A 210 -13.64 18.24 9.60
N GLY A 211 -13.68 19.21 10.52
CA GLY A 211 -13.30 19.00 11.92
C GLY A 211 -11.80 18.81 12.18
N ASN A 212 -10.94 18.95 11.17
CA ASN A 212 -9.49 18.81 11.36
C ASN A 212 -8.92 20.05 12.07
N ALA A 213 -7.98 19.87 12.99
CA ALA A 213 -7.44 20.97 13.79
C ALA A 213 -6.06 20.65 14.40
N PRO A 214 -5.16 21.64 14.57
CA PRO A 214 -5.38 23.08 14.36
C PRO A 214 -5.22 23.60 12.93
N THR A 215 -4.38 23.00 12.09
CA THR A 215 -3.99 23.58 10.79
C THR A 215 -4.33 22.66 9.65
N VAL A 216 -5.03 23.17 8.64
CA VAL A 216 -5.35 22.44 7.41
C VAL A 216 -4.75 23.18 6.23
N VAL A 217 -4.00 22.46 5.41
CA VAL A 217 -3.61 22.89 4.07
C VAL A 217 -4.29 21.99 3.06
N SER A 218 -4.68 22.64 1.97
CA SER A 218 -5.36 21.99 0.87
C SER A 218 -5.09 22.81 -0.37
N SER A 219 -4.28 22.26 -1.28
CA SER A 219 -3.87 22.97 -2.48
C SER A 219 -3.73 22.05 -3.69
N GLY A 220 -3.95 22.58 -4.90
CA GLY A 220 -3.72 21.81 -6.13
C GLY A 220 -4.69 20.65 -6.35
N ASN A 221 -5.75 20.56 -5.55
CA ASN A 221 -6.72 19.49 -5.67
C ASN A 221 -7.63 19.72 -6.88
N THR A 222 -7.93 18.63 -7.60
CA THR A 222 -8.84 18.67 -8.74
C THR A 222 -9.97 17.67 -8.54
N PHE A 223 -11.02 18.06 -7.82
CA PHE A 223 -12.24 17.28 -7.63
C PHE A 223 -13.45 17.88 -8.38
N ALA A 224 -14.44 17.04 -8.70
CA ALA A 224 -15.70 17.52 -9.29
C ALA A 224 -16.49 18.40 -8.31
N SER A 225 -16.37 18.15 -7.01
CA SER A 225 -17.04 18.94 -5.98
C SER A 225 -16.33 18.93 -4.63
N TYR A 226 -16.57 20.00 -3.87
CA TYR A 226 -16.11 20.19 -2.50
C TYR A 226 -17.36 20.51 -1.66
N PRO A 227 -18.14 19.51 -1.22
CA PRO A 227 -19.47 19.70 -0.63
C PRO A 227 -19.48 20.47 0.70
N GLY A 228 -18.30 20.86 1.20
CA GLY A 228 -18.11 21.77 2.32
C GLY A 228 -16.88 21.38 3.14
N GLY A 229 -16.50 22.27 4.05
CA GLY A 229 -15.42 22.02 5.00
C GLY A 229 -14.16 22.84 4.74
N GLN A 230 -13.02 22.26 5.12
CA GLN A 230 -11.72 22.91 5.21
C GLN A 230 -10.85 22.73 3.96
N CYS A 231 -11.15 21.72 3.14
CA CYS A 231 -10.46 21.49 1.86
C CYS A 231 -11.17 22.23 0.72
N GLY A 232 -10.35 22.69 -0.23
CA GLY A 232 -10.78 23.42 -1.41
C GLY A 232 -9.89 23.11 -2.62
N PRO A 233 -10.25 23.68 -3.79
CA PRO A 233 -9.44 23.58 -5.00
C PRO A 233 -8.08 24.29 -4.85
#